data_AF-A0A8R2JLA0-F1
#
_entry.id   AF-A0A8R2JLA0-F1
#
_cell.length_a   1.000
_cell.length_b   1.000
_cell.length_c   1.000
_cell.angle_alpha   90.00
_cell.angle_beta   90.00
_cell.angle_gamma   90.00
#
_symmetry.space_group_name_H-M   'P 1'
#
loop_
_entity.id
_entity.type
_entity.pdbx_description
1 polymer ?
#
loop_
_entity_poly.entity_id
_entity_poly.type
_entity_poly.pdbx_seq_one_letter_code
_entity_poly.pdbx_strand_id
1 'polypeptide(L)'
;MDFRNEKNHFFNIKIAKLTALYQMLDPETIKFRGRNIYHIVTACVLVYMCLISMILLLSGVYYWTGNIPISMDYFWKSVSAFYIIYKTWIIIRNSNDIWNCLSITRYDFTSFSDRNRHILDRWRDRLTWFTTIYATMYFTAAVTYLAITLAFGENKSSVKSHDGSIGYYRQNVMNLYLIVSDETYNAHYYIFYFIEALFAAFIGLFFFIFDFLLVTLCFSMCCQMQIICSAFESVGHKSLRDQYSPIDLTVENIKISPKEHDLIYDELKKIIMDHQLVMK
;
A
#
# COMPACT_ATOMS: atom_id res chain seq x y z
N MET A 1 -21.48 -11.36 -4.14
CA MET A 1 -20.38 -11.50 -5.12
C MET A 1 -19.71 -12.84 -4.86
N ASP A 2 -19.44 -13.60 -5.91
CA ASP A 2 -19.05 -15.02 -5.84
C ASP A 2 -17.69 -15.19 -5.15
N PHE A 3 -17.66 -15.90 -4.00
CA PHE A 3 -16.45 -16.21 -3.22
C PHE A 3 -15.34 -16.85 -4.07
N ARG A 4 -15.72 -17.44 -5.20
CA ARG A 4 -14.83 -18.09 -6.16
C ARG A 4 -13.87 -17.13 -6.86
N ASN A 5 -14.24 -15.86 -7.04
CA ASN A 5 -13.40 -14.87 -7.74
C ASN A 5 -12.32 -14.27 -6.82
N GLU A 6 -12.48 -14.34 -5.49
CA GLU A 6 -11.47 -13.82 -4.57
C GLU A 6 -10.16 -14.63 -4.60
N LYS A 7 -10.22 -15.89 -5.01
CA LYS A 7 -9.04 -16.76 -5.12
C LYS A 7 -8.22 -16.51 -6.37
N ASN A 8 -8.69 -15.71 -7.32
CA ASN A 8 -7.97 -15.54 -8.59
C ASN A 8 -6.95 -14.40 -8.57
N HIS A 9 -6.94 -13.54 -7.55
CA HIS A 9 -5.99 -12.44 -7.46
C HIS A 9 -4.85 -12.76 -6.49
N PHE A 10 -3.67 -12.22 -6.82
CA PHE A 10 -2.46 -12.39 -6.03
C PHE A 10 -2.46 -11.56 -4.73
N PHE A 11 -3.14 -10.41 -4.70
CA PHE A 11 -3.19 -9.52 -3.54
C PHE A 11 -4.28 -9.90 -2.53
N ASN A 12 -4.11 -9.48 -1.28
CA ASN A 12 -5.12 -9.66 -0.23
C ASN A 12 -6.35 -8.77 -0.50
N ILE A 13 -7.29 -9.27 -1.30
CA ILE A 13 -8.47 -8.53 -1.76
C ILE A 13 -9.31 -8.03 -0.59
N LYS A 14 -9.40 -8.78 0.51
CA LYS A 14 -10.20 -8.39 1.68
C LYS A 14 -9.69 -7.08 2.28
N ILE A 15 -8.38 -6.98 2.49
CA ILE A 15 -7.74 -5.75 2.99
C ILE A 15 -7.88 -4.63 1.96
N ALA A 16 -7.63 -4.91 0.68
CA ALA A 16 -7.73 -3.89 -0.37
C ALA A 16 -9.14 -3.32 -0.54
N LYS A 17 -10.19 -4.14 -0.38
CA LYS A 17 -11.59 -3.69 -0.39
C LYS A 17 -11.92 -2.88 0.88
N LEU A 18 -11.43 -3.33 2.03
CA LEU A 18 -11.65 -2.65 3.31
C LEU A 18 -11.05 -1.23 3.31
N THR A 19 -9.90 -1.04 2.66
CA THR A 19 -9.23 0.26 2.55
C THR A 19 -9.61 1.07 1.32
N ALA A 20 -10.60 0.61 0.54
CA ALA A 20 -11.01 1.19 -0.74
C ALA A 20 -9.93 1.19 -1.85
N LEU A 21 -8.74 0.65 -1.61
CA LEU A 21 -7.67 0.53 -2.60
C LEU A 21 -8.12 -0.29 -3.81
N TYR A 22 -8.89 -1.36 -3.61
CA TYR A 22 -9.44 -2.17 -4.70
C TYR A 22 -10.23 -1.29 -5.68
N GLN A 23 -11.13 -0.45 -5.16
CA GLN A 23 -11.98 0.43 -5.94
C GLN A 23 -11.22 1.60 -6.57
N MET A 24 -10.08 2.00 -6.00
CA MET A 24 -9.19 2.96 -6.64
C MET A 24 -8.46 2.38 -7.85
N LEU A 25 -8.14 1.08 -7.82
CA LEU A 25 -7.39 0.42 -8.90
C LEU A 25 -8.29 -0.19 -9.97
N ASP A 26 -9.49 -0.63 -9.61
CA ASP A 26 -10.38 -1.37 -10.50
C ASP A 26 -10.97 -0.48 -11.61
N PRO A 27 -10.66 -0.76 -12.90
CA PRO A 27 -11.13 0.02 -14.04
C PRO A 27 -12.63 -0.17 -14.34
N GLU A 28 -13.28 -1.18 -13.74
CA GLU A 28 -14.71 -1.48 -13.92
C GLU A 28 -15.61 -0.80 -12.87
N THR A 29 -15.02 -0.04 -11.96
CA THR A 29 -15.76 0.72 -10.94
C THR A 29 -16.67 1.79 -11.55
N ILE A 30 -17.63 2.26 -10.75
CA ILE A 30 -18.61 3.25 -11.16
C ILE A 30 -17.90 4.52 -11.66
N LYS A 31 -18.19 4.90 -12.91
CA LYS A 31 -17.63 6.09 -13.56
C LYS A 31 -18.64 7.23 -13.58
N PHE A 32 -18.18 8.42 -13.22
CA PHE A 32 -18.90 9.67 -13.44
C PHE A 32 -18.15 10.48 -14.50
N ARG A 33 -18.82 10.82 -15.61
CA ARG A 33 -18.21 11.50 -16.77
C ARG A 33 -16.94 10.80 -17.28
N GLY A 34 -16.94 9.46 -17.29
CA GLY A 34 -15.80 8.65 -17.75
C GLY A 34 -14.63 8.55 -16.77
N ARG A 35 -14.70 9.19 -15.60
CA ARG A 35 -13.69 9.08 -14.54
C ARG A 35 -14.19 8.20 -13.39
N ASN A 36 -13.31 7.41 -12.80
CA ASN A 36 -13.61 6.61 -11.61
C ASN A 36 -14.05 7.55 -10.46
N ILE A 37 -15.23 7.31 -9.87
CA ILE A 37 -15.76 8.13 -8.77
C ILE A 37 -14.81 8.15 -7.57
N TYR A 38 -14.13 7.04 -7.28
CA TYR A 38 -13.17 6.96 -6.18
C TYR A 38 -11.98 7.90 -6.41
N HIS A 39 -11.53 8.10 -7.65
CA HIS A 39 -10.49 9.07 -7.97
C HIS A 39 -10.97 10.50 -7.74
N ILE A 40 -12.22 10.82 -8.10
CA ILE A 40 -12.80 12.15 -7.88
C ILE A 40 -12.89 12.45 -6.38
N VAL A 41 -13.48 11.54 -5.61
CA VAL A 41 -13.61 11.69 -4.15
C VAL A 41 -12.23 11.83 -3.51
N THR A 42 -11.28 10.99 -3.90
CA THR A 42 -9.92 11.07 -3.36
C THR A 42 -9.25 12.38 -3.74
N ALA A 43 -9.39 12.86 -4.97
CA ALA A 43 -8.85 14.16 -5.37
C ALA A 43 -9.43 15.31 -4.53
N CYS A 44 -10.74 15.30 -4.23
CA CYS A 44 -11.35 16.27 -3.31
C CYS A 44 -10.73 16.20 -1.91
N VAL A 45 -10.53 14.99 -1.38
CA VAL A 45 -9.83 14.78 -0.10
C VAL A 45 -8.40 15.31 -0.16
N LEU A 46 -7.65 15.06 -1.24
CA LEU A 46 -6.28 15.56 -1.40
C LEU A 46 -6.20 17.08 -1.45
N VAL A 47 -7.15 17.74 -2.09
CA VAL A 47 -7.24 19.22 -2.08
C VAL A 47 -7.50 19.74 -0.67
N TYR A 48 -8.42 19.11 0.06
CA TYR A 48 -8.69 19.46 1.46
C TYR A 48 -7.45 19.27 2.35
N MET A 49 -6.74 18.14 2.19
CA MET A 49 -5.48 17.88 2.87
C MET A 49 -4.42 18.94 2.54
N CYS A 50 -4.34 19.37 1.27
CA CYS A 50 -3.41 20.43 0.85
C CYS A 50 -3.71 21.76 1.55
N LEU A 51 -4.99 22.15 1.66
CA LEU A 51 -5.38 23.36 2.38
C LEU A 51 -4.97 23.29 3.86
N ILE A 52 -5.20 22.15 4.53
CA ILE A 52 -4.77 21.97 5.91
C ILE A 52 -3.25 22.03 6.04
N SER A 53 -2.50 21.39 5.13
CA SER A 53 -1.04 21.47 5.12
C SER A 53 -0.54 22.90 5.01
N MET A 54 -1.16 23.73 4.18
CA MET A 54 -0.80 25.14 4.06
C MET A 54 -1.08 25.91 5.37
N ILE A 55 -2.19 25.62 6.04
CA ILE A 55 -2.49 26.19 7.38
C ILE A 55 -1.41 25.75 8.38
N LEU A 56 -1.01 24.48 8.37
CA LEU A 56 0.06 23.97 9.25
C LEU A 56 1.41 24.63 8.95
N LEU A 57 1.78 24.86 7.70
CA LEU A 57 3.00 25.60 7.36
C LEU A 57 2.96 27.03 7.89
N LEU A 58 1.86 27.75 7.65
CA LEU A 58 1.68 29.10 8.17
C LEU A 58 1.75 29.12 9.70
N SER A 59 1.15 28.12 10.35
CA SER A 59 1.21 27.95 11.80
C SER A 59 2.63 27.66 12.29
N GLY A 60 3.38 26.84 11.55
CA GLY A 60 4.79 26.55 11.80
C GLY A 60 5.64 27.82 11.75
N VAL A 61 5.48 28.63 10.71
CA VAL A 61 6.15 29.94 10.59
C VAL A 61 5.75 30.87 11.73
N TYR A 62 4.46 30.91 12.09
CA TYR A 62 3.97 31.75 13.20
C TYR A 62 4.68 31.46 14.53
N TYR A 63 4.91 30.19 14.86
CA TYR A 63 5.54 29.79 16.11
C TYR A 63 7.07 29.71 16.09
N TRP A 64 7.72 30.01 14.95
CA TRP A 64 9.16 29.79 14.74
C TRP A 64 10.05 30.45 15.81
N THR A 65 9.70 31.64 16.26
CA THR A 65 10.53 32.43 17.19
C THR A 65 10.21 32.19 18.66
N GLY A 66 8.94 31.91 18.98
CA GLY A 66 8.45 31.81 20.35
C GLY A 66 8.30 30.39 20.90
N ASN A 67 8.07 29.40 20.02
CA ASN A 67 7.82 28.01 20.40
C ASN A 67 8.40 27.05 19.34
N ILE A 68 9.73 26.97 19.28
CA ILE A 68 10.46 26.14 18.30
C ILE A 68 9.93 24.69 18.23
N PRO A 69 9.66 23.97 19.35
CA PRO A 69 9.16 22.60 19.27
C PRO A 69 7.80 22.48 18.58
N ILE A 70 6.88 23.42 18.84
CA ILE A 70 5.55 23.46 18.21
C ILE A 70 5.68 23.78 16.72
N SER A 71 6.55 24.73 16.38
CA SER A 71 6.87 25.07 14.99
C SER A 71 7.38 23.85 14.22
N MET A 72 8.38 23.14 14.78
CA MET A 72 8.95 21.94 14.17
C MET A 72 7.92 20.83 13.98
N ASP A 73 7.05 20.61 14.96
CA ASP A 73 5.97 19.63 14.89
C ASP A 73 4.96 19.94 13.75
N TYR A 74 4.57 21.21 13.57
CA TYR A 74 3.74 21.61 12.44
C TYR A 74 4.42 21.46 11.08
N PHE A 75 5.70 21.82 10.97
CA PHE A 75 6.47 21.58 9.75
C PHE A 75 6.52 20.09 9.42
N TRP A 76 6.81 19.25 10.41
CA TRP A 76 6.84 17.80 10.24
C TRP A 76 5.51 17.23 9.75
N LYS A 77 4.39 17.66 10.36
CA LYS A 77 3.04 17.27 9.95
C LYS A 77 2.72 17.72 8.53
N SER A 78 3.07 18.95 8.17
CA SER A 78 2.84 19.44 6.81
C SER A 78 3.67 18.69 5.78
N VAL A 79 4.96 18.43 6.03
CA VAL A 79 5.83 17.68 5.12
C VAL A 79 5.28 16.26 4.93
N SER A 80 4.87 15.62 6.02
CA SER A 80 4.24 14.29 5.99
C SER A 80 2.95 14.29 5.15
N ALA A 81 2.10 15.31 5.32
CA ALA A 81 0.87 15.44 4.54
C ALA A 81 1.14 15.67 3.04
N PHE A 82 2.11 16.50 2.66
CA PHE A 82 2.52 16.65 1.25
C PHE A 82 3.07 15.34 0.66
N TYR A 83 3.84 14.60 1.44
CA TYR A 83 4.35 13.30 1.02
C TYR A 83 3.22 12.29 0.76
N ILE A 84 2.18 12.27 1.59
CA ILE A 84 0.98 11.45 1.38
C ILE A 84 0.21 11.88 0.14
N ILE A 85 0.05 13.19 -0.07
CA ILE A 85 -0.61 13.72 -1.26
C ILE A 85 0.12 13.25 -2.52
N TYR A 86 1.45 13.35 -2.53
CA TYR A 86 2.27 12.87 -3.62
C TYR A 86 2.13 11.35 -3.86
N LYS A 87 2.23 10.53 -2.79
CA LYS A 87 2.04 9.07 -2.85
C LYS A 87 0.68 8.69 -3.43
N THR A 88 -0.38 9.30 -2.92
CA THR A 88 -1.77 9.01 -3.35
C THR A 88 -2.01 9.47 -4.78
N TRP A 89 -1.44 10.62 -5.18
CA TRP A 89 -1.49 11.08 -6.56
C TRP A 89 -0.83 10.10 -7.54
N ILE A 90 0.31 9.50 -7.16
CA ILE A 90 0.96 8.44 -7.96
C ILE A 90 0.04 7.23 -8.14
N ILE A 91 -0.64 6.78 -7.07
CA ILE A 91 -1.58 5.66 -7.14
C ILE A 91 -2.72 5.97 -8.10
N ILE A 92 -3.33 7.16 -7.99
CA ILE A 92 -4.44 7.55 -8.86
C ILE A 92 -3.99 7.64 -10.31
N ARG A 93 -2.88 8.35 -10.56
CA ARG A 93 -2.37 8.62 -11.92
C ARG A 93 -2.02 7.34 -12.66
N ASN A 94 -1.38 6.39 -11.97
CA ASN A 94 -0.92 5.13 -12.57
C ASN A 94 -1.83 3.96 -12.19
N SER A 95 -3.07 4.22 -11.77
CA SER A 95 -3.99 3.19 -11.26
C SER A 95 -4.22 2.05 -12.26
N ASN A 96 -4.39 2.38 -13.55
CA ASN A 96 -4.54 1.39 -14.62
C ASN A 96 -3.28 0.53 -14.78
N ASP A 97 -2.09 1.13 -14.77
CA ASP A 97 -0.83 0.42 -14.95
C ASP A 97 -0.54 -0.48 -13.75
N ILE A 98 -0.82 0.01 -12.55
CA ILE A 98 -0.74 -0.76 -11.30
C ILE A 98 -1.73 -1.92 -11.33
N TRP A 99 -2.96 -1.68 -11.77
CA TRP A 99 -3.97 -2.74 -11.90
C TRP A 99 -3.56 -3.79 -12.93
N ASN A 100 -3.06 -3.36 -14.09
CA ASN A 100 -2.55 -4.24 -15.12
C ASN A 100 -1.40 -5.08 -14.57
N CYS A 101 -0.44 -4.46 -13.88
CA CYS A 101 0.67 -5.13 -13.19
C CYS A 101 0.18 -6.22 -12.23
N LEU A 102 -0.82 -5.92 -11.40
CA LEU A 102 -1.44 -6.87 -10.48
C LEU A 102 -2.33 -7.91 -11.17
N SER A 103 -2.80 -7.64 -12.39
CA SER A 103 -3.65 -8.56 -13.15
C SER A 103 -2.84 -9.68 -13.81
N ILE A 104 -1.58 -9.43 -14.18
CA ILE A 104 -0.69 -10.45 -14.77
C ILE A 104 -0.32 -11.52 -13.76
N THR A 105 -0.36 -11.21 -12.47
CA THR A 105 -0.17 -12.21 -11.40
C THR A 105 -1.44 -12.98 -11.05
N ARG A 106 -2.54 -12.81 -11.80
CA ARG A 106 -3.71 -13.68 -11.70
C ARG A 106 -3.44 -15.03 -12.37
N TYR A 107 -4.08 -16.06 -11.82
CA TYR A 107 -3.99 -17.44 -12.32
C TYR A 107 -4.25 -17.58 -13.82
N ASP A 108 -5.14 -16.75 -14.38
CA ASP A 108 -5.57 -16.86 -15.77
C ASP A 108 -4.53 -16.33 -16.77
N PHE A 109 -3.71 -15.35 -16.38
CA PHE A 109 -2.62 -14.83 -17.19
C PHE A 109 -1.37 -15.69 -17.05
N THR A 110 -1.13 -16.17 -15.84
CA THR A 110 -0.11 -17.17 -15.53
C THR A 110 -0.60 -18.55 -15.96
N SER A 111 -0.75 -18.80 -17.27
CA SER A 111 -1.12 -20.09 -17.82
C SER A 111 0.01 -21.12 -17.68
N PHE A 112 0.57 -21.23 -16.48
CA PHE A 112 1.58 -22.21 -16.18
C PHE A 112 0.95 -23.58 -16.17
N SER A 113 1.72 -24.57 -16.58
CA SER A 113 1.39 -25.95 -16.27
C SER A 113 1.15 -26.09 -14.75
N ASP A 114 0.39 -27.10 -14.32
CA ASP A 114 0.12 -27.40 -12.89
C ASP A 114 1.41 -27.36 -12.02
N ARG A 115 2.58 -27.51 -12.66
CA ARG A 115 3.90 -27.45 -12.07
C ARG A 115 4.22 -26.15 -11.33
N ASN A 116 3.85 -24.95 -11.81
CA ASN A 116 4.25 -23.69 -11.12
C ASN A 116 3.16 -23.12 -10.21
N ARG A 117 1.97 -23.75 -10.19
CA ARG A 117 0.84 -23.32 -9.35
C ARG A 117 1.18 -23.31 -7.86
N HIS A 118 1.95 -24.31 -7.41
CA HIS A 118 2.39 -24.42 -6.02
C HIS A 118 3.32 -23.27 -5.57
N ILE A 119 4.10 -22.67 -6.49
CA ILE A 119 4.96 -21.52 -6.20
C ILE A 119 4.08 -20.29 -5.94
N LEU A 120 3.11 -20.05 -6.83
CA LEU A 120 2.15 -18.95 -6.72
C LEU A 120 1.32 -19.05 -5.42
N ASP A 121 0.79 -20.23 -5.12
CA ASP A 121 0.04 -20.50 -3.89
C ASP A 121 0.87 -20.17 -2.64
N ARG A 122 2.12 -20.65 -2.60
CA ARG A 122 3.04 -20.39 -1.48
C ARG A 122 3.32 -18.89 -1.30
N TRP A 123 3.56 -18.15 -2.38
CA TRP A 123 3.79 -16.71 -2.31
C TRP A 123 2.55 -15.95 -1.87
N ARG A 124 1.36 -16.35 -2.32
CA ARG A 124 0.11 -15.73 -1.91
C ARG A 124 -0.18 -15.97 -0.43
N ASP A 125 0.05 -17.17 0.08
CA ASP A 125 -0.15 -17.47 1.50
C ASP A 125 0.81 -16.65 2.36
N ARG A 126 2.08 -16.54 1.95
CA ARG A 126 3.07 -15.67 2.59
C ARG A 126 2.66 -14.20 2.55
N LEU A 127 2.23 -13.69 1.40
CA LEU A 127 1.78 -12.30 1.25
C LEU A 127 0.55 -12.02 2.10
N THR A 128 -0.42 -12.93 2.10
CA THR A 128 -1.65 -12.81 2.90
C THR A 128 -1.33 -12.78 4.38
N TRP A 129 -0.48 -13.70 4.84
CA TRP A 129 -0.02 -13.74 6.22
C TRP A 129 0.74 -12.45 6.61
N PHE A 130 1.72 -12.05 5.79
CA PHE A 130 2.53 -10.85 6.03
C PHE A 130 1.68 -9.58 6.06
N THR A 131 0.82 -9.38 5.06
CA THR A 131 -0.06 -8.20 4.99
C THR A 131 -1.09 -8.17 6.11
N THR A 132 -1.58 -9.32 6.57
CA THR A 132 -2.51 -9.39 7.71
C THR A 132 -1.80 -9.00 9.01
N ILE A 133 -0.58 -9.49 9.25
CA ILE A 133 0.22 -9.08 10.41
C ILE A 133 0.54 -7.60 10.33
N TYR A 134 0.99 -7.11 9.18
CA TYR A 134 1.30 -5.70 8.96
C TYR A 134 0.09 -4.80 9.23
N ALA A 135 -1.08 -5.13 8.67
CA ALA A 135 -2.33 -4.41 8.93
C ALA A 135 -2.71 -4.43 10.41
N THR A 136 -2.62 -5.59 11.06
CA THR A 136 -2.95 -5.74 12.48
C THR A 136 -2.04 -4.87 13.34
N MET A 137 -0.72 -4.89 13.12
CA MET A 137 0.23 -4.04 13.82
C MET A 137 -0.07 -2.56 13.58
N TYR A 138 -0.35 -2.18 12.32
CA TYR A 138 -0.63 -0.80 11.94
C TYR A 138 -1.88 -0.24 12.66
N PHE A 139 -3.00 -0.94 12.57
CA PHE A 139 -4.25 -0.51 13.20
C PHE A 139 -4.17 -0.57 14.73
N THR A 140 -3.46 -1.57 15.29
CA THR A 140 -3.23 -1.63 16.74
C THR A 140 -2.40 -0.43 17.21
N ALA A 141 -1.36 -0.06 16.48
CA ALA A 141 -0.55 1.13 16.79
C ALA A 141 -1.38 2.41 16.70
N ALA A 142 -2.23 2.55 15.67
CA ALA A 142 -3.12 3.70 15.53
C ALA A 142 -4.13 3.81 16.69
N VAL A 143 -4.78 2.71 17.06
CA VAL A 143 -5.71 2.67 18.20
C VAL A 143 -4.99 2.96 19.50
N THR A 144 -3.80 2.39 19.70
CA THR A 144 -2.98 2.63 20.90
C THR A 144 -2.57 4.10 20.99
N TYR A 145 -2.16 4.72 19.88
CA TYR A 145 -1.82 6.13 19.83
C TYR A 145 -3.02 7.04 20.19
N LEU A 146 -4.20 6.77 19.64
CA LEU A 146 -5.43 7.48 20.01
C LEU A 146 -5.77 7.27 21.50
N ALA A 147 -5.69 6.04 22.00
CA ALA A 147 -5.96 5.75 23.41
C ALA A 147 -4.98 6.48 24.36
N ILE A 148 -3.69 6.50 24.04
CA ILE A 148 -2.65 7.20 24.81
C ILE A 148 -2.91 8.70 24.82
N THR A 149 -3.17 9.30 23.66
CA THR A 149 -3.42 10.76 23.57
C THR A 149 -4.68 11.17 24.32
N LEU A 150 -5.71 10.32 24.33
CA LEU A 150 -6.90 10.53 25.16
C LEU A 150 -6.59 10.40 26.66
N ALA A 151 -5.83 9.38 27.06
CA ALA A 151 -5.48 9.13 28.46
C ALA A 151 -4.62 10.25 29.08
N PHE A 152 -3.72 10.84 28.28
CA PHE A 152 -2.91 11.99 28.70
C PHE A 152 -3.56 13.34 28.36
N GLY A 153 -4.82 13.35 27.95
CA GLY A 153 -5.53 14.54 27.49
C GLY A 153 -5.79 15.60 28.57
N GLU A 154 -5.59 15.30 29.85
CA GLU A 154 -5.69 16.29 30.94
C GLU A 154 -4.42 17.14 31.09
N ASN A 155 -3.28 16.68 30.55
CA ASN A 155 -2.03 17.42 30.60
C ASN A 155 -2.16 18.70 29.76
N LYS A 156 -1.70 19.83 30.33
CA LYS A 156 -1.69 21.13 29.64
C LYS A 156 -0.30 21.48 29.18
N SER A 157 -0.19 21.94 27.94
CA SER A 157 1.03 22.49 27.35
C SER A 157 0.93 24.01 27.33
N SER A 158 1.98 24.69 27.81
CA SER A 158 2.09 26.14 27.70
C SER A 158 2.50 26.53 26.28
N VAL A 159 1.76 27.43 25.66
CA VAL A 159 2.02 27.94 24.32
C VAL A 159 2.15 29.45 24.40
N LYS A 160 3.30 29.98 23.98
CA LYS A 160 3.55 31.43 23.97
C LYS A 160 2.96 32.06 22.71
N SER A 161 2.06 33.02 22.87
CA SER A 161 1.49 33.81 21.78
C SER A 161 2.46 34.92 21.33
N HIS A 162 2.23 35.48 20.14
CA HIS A 162 3.08 36.55 19.59
C HIS A 162 3.01 37.86 20.39
N ASP A 163 1.90 38.11 21.09
CA ASP A 163 1.75 39.23 22.03
C ASP A 163 2.52 39.02 23.35
N GLY A 164 3.16 37.86 23.52
CA GLY A 164 3.90 37.49 24.72
C GLY A 164 3.05 36.83 25.80
N SER A 165 1.73 36.72 25.61
CA SER A 165 0.85 35.99 26.52
C SER A 165 1.13 34.48 26.46
N ILE A 166 0.79 33.76 27.53
CA ILE A 166 0.97 32.31 27.62
C ILE A 166 -0.42 31.67 27.77
N GLY A 167 -0.83 30.90 26.77
CA GLY A 167 -2.03 30.08 26.82
C GLY A 167 -1.73 28.65 27.29
N TYR A 168 -2.70 28.00 27.92
CA TYR A 168 -2.54 26.63 28.44
C TYR A 168 -3.50 25.67 27.76
N TYR A 169 -3.02 24.94 26.76
CA TYR A 169 -3.82 24.05 25.94
C TYR A 169 -3.75 22.62 26.45
N ARG A 170 -4.89 21.94 26.57
CA ARG A 170 -4.91 20.49 26.79
C ARG A 170 -4.25 19.76 25.62
N GLN A 171 -3.49 18.71 25.93
CA GLN A 171 -2.90 17.85 24.92
C GLN A 171 -3.95 17.04 24.18
N ASN A 172 -3.75 16.89 22.89
CA ASN A 172 -4.65 16.24 21.96
C ASN A 172 -3.86 15.43 20.92
N VAL A 173 -4.57 14.73 20.03
CA VAL A 173 -3.98 13.85 19.02
C VAL A 173 -2.98 14.61 18.15
N MET A 174 -3.38 15.75 17.61
CA MET A 174 -2.58 16.54 16.68
C MET A 174 -2.13 17.88 17.27
N ASN A 175 -2.59 18.27 18.46
CA ASN A 175 -2.15 19.47 19.17
C ASN A 175 -2.25 20.75 18.31
N LEU A 176 -3.41 20.98 17.67
CA LEU A 176 -3.62 22.09 16.73
C LEU A 176 -3.97 23.41 17.47
N TYR A 177 -2.98 24.01 18.12
CA TYR A 177 -3.11 25.21 18.98
C TYR A 177 -3.47 26.52 18.26
N LEU A 178 -3.32 26.64 16.94
CA LEU A 178 -3.51 27.93 16.24
C LEU A 178 -4.97 28.24 15.86
N ILE A 179 -5.87 27.27 15.95
CA ILE A 179 -7.21 27.39 15.35
C ILE A 179 -8.15 28.23 16.24
N VAL A 180 -7.98 28.18 17.56
CA VAL A 180 -8.86 28.83 18.55
C VAL A 180 -8.08 29.20 19.81
N SER A 181 -8.65 30.07 20.66
CA SER A 181 -8.09 30.35 21.99
C SER A 181 -8.02 29.11 22.88
N ASP A 182 -7.13 29.10 23.86
CA ASP A 182 -6.99 28.02 24.84
C ASP A 182 -8.27 27.81 25.65
N GLU A 183 -8.97 28.88 26.01
CA GLU A 183 -10.30 28.80 26.64
C GLU A 183 -11.29 27.99 25.78
N THR A 184 -11.41 28.33 24.48
CA THR A 184 -12.34 27.69 23.56
C THR A 184 -11.93 26.24 23.29
N TYR A 185 -10.64 26.00 23.06
CA TYR A 185 -10.06 24.69 22.80
C TYR A 185 -10.34 23.73 23.96
N ASN A 186 -10.12 24.20 25.19
CA ASN A 186 -10.29 23.41 26.40
C ASN A 186 -11.77 23.19 26.74
N ALA A 187 -12.63 24.20 26.53
CA ALA A 187 -14.07 24.09 26.78
C ALA A 187 -14.74 23.06 25.86
N HIS A 188 -14.29 22.97 24.60
CA HIS A 188 -14.83 22.05 23.60
C HIS A 188 -13.87 20.90 23.28
N TYR A 189 -13.08 20.47 24.27
CA TYR A 189 -11.98 19.51 24.11
C TYR A 189 -12.36 18.27 23.28
N TYR A 190 -13.48 17.60 23.60
CA TYR A 190 -13.89 16.37 22.91
C TYR A 190 -14.24 16.59 21.43
N ILE A 191 -14.73 17.78 21.07
CA ILE A 191 -15.03 18.12 19.67
C ILE A 191 -13.72 18.24 18.90
N PHE A 192 -12.76 19.00 19.43
CA PHE A 192 -11.44 19.13 18.81
C PHE A 192 -10.69 17.80 18.76
N TYR A 193 -10.76 17.00 19.83
CA TYR A 193 -10.20 15.66 19.86
C TYR A 193 -10.76 14.77 18.76
N PHE A 194 -12.09 14.74 18.59
CA PHE A 194 -12.71 13.94 17.54
C PHE A 194 -12.28 14.37 16.13
N ILE A 195 -12.22 15.69 15.88
CA ILE A 195 -11.79 16.22 14.58
C ILE A 195 -10.32 15.89 14.30
N GLU A 196 -9.43 16.12 15.27
CA GLU A 196 -8.00 15.82 15.14
C GLU A 196 -7.74 14.32 14.99
N ALA A 197 -8.45 13.47 15.75
CA ALA A 197 -8.38 12.02 15.65
C ALA A 197 -8.83 11.53 14.27
N LEU A 198 -9.92 12.08 13.73
CA LEU A 198 -10.41 11.73 12.40
C LEU A 198 -9.38 12.11 11.32
N PHE A 199 -8.80 13.30 11.41
CA PHE A 199 -7.74 13.74 10.50
C PHE A 199 -6.49 12.85 10.58
N ALA A 200 -6.04 12.52 11.79
CA ALA A 200 -4.91 11.61 12.00
C ALA A 200 -5.20 10.20 11.46
N ALA A 201 -6.41 9.68 11.67
CA ALA A 201 -6.84 8.39 11.14
C ALA A 201 -6.86 8.38 9.60
N PHE A 202 -7.32 9.46 8.95
CA PHE A 202 -7.27 9.59 7.50
C PHE A 202 -5.83 9.61 6.96
N ILE A 203 -4.95 10.40 7.57
CA ILE A 203 -3.50 10.42 7.25
C ILE A 203 -2.92 9.01 7.35
N GLY A 204 -3.17 8.34 8.47
CA GLY A 204 -2.69 6.97 8.71
C GLY A 204 -3.22 5.99 7.65
N LEU A 205 -4.50 6.06 7.32
CA LEU A 205 -5.10 5.20 6.30
C LEU A 205 -4.41 5.34 4.94
N PHE A 206 -4.10 6.56 4.48
CA PHE A 206 -3.41 6.76 3.21
C PHE A 206 -1.96 6.27 3.22
N PHE A 207 -1.25 6.43 4.34
CA PHE A 207 0.07 5.81 4.52
C PHE A 207 -0.01 4.29 4.38
N PHE A 208 -0.94 3.68 5.11
CA PHE A 208 -1.17 2.23 5.06
C PHE A 208 -1.50 1.76 3.65
N ILE A 209 -2.40 2.44 2.92
CA ILE A 209 -2.79 2.07 1.57
C ILE A 209 -1.58 2.01 0.63
N PHE A 210 -0.74 3.05 0.65
CA PHE A 210 0.45 3.07 -0.21
C PHE A 210 1.45 1.97 0.16
N ASP A 211 1.75 1.83 1.45
CA ASP A 211 2.75 0.86 1.90
C ASP A 211 2.28 -0.58 1.66
N PHE A 212 0.98 -0.85 1.88
CA PHE A 212 0.34 -2.12 1.52
C PHE A 212 0.44 -2.43 0.02
N LEU A 213 0.20 -1.43 -0.83
CA LEU A 213 0.34 -1.57 -2.27
C LEU A 213 1.80 -1.86 -2.67
N LEU A 214 2.76 -1.12 -2.10
CA LEU A 214 4.17 -1.30 -2.38
C LEU A 214 4.67 -2.70 -1.99
N VAL A 215 4.30 -3.17 -0.80
CA VAL A 215 4.60 -4.54 -0.33
C VAL A 215 4.01 -5.56 -1.30
N THR A 216 2.74 -5.37 -1.70
CA THR A 216 2.06 -6.28 -2.64
C THR A 216 2.79 -6.36 -3.97
N LEU A 217 3.17 -5.22 -4.55
CA LEU A 217 3.92 -5.15 -5.80
C LEU A 217 5.31 -5.80 -5.67
N CYS A 218 6.01 -5.59 -4.55
CA CYS A 218 7.31 -6.20 -4.29
C CYS A 218 7.21 -7.74 -4.26
N PHE A 219 6.24 -8.28 -3.49
CA PHE A 219 5.99 -9.73 -3.46
C PHE A 219 5.58 -10.27 -4.83
N SER A 220 4.80 -9.50 -5.59
CA SER A 220 4.38 -9.84 -6.95
C SER A 220 5.58 -9.99 -7.88
N MET A 221 6.51 -9.04 -7.85
CA MET A 221 7.76 -9.10 -8.63
C MET A 221 8.66 -10.26 -8.18
N CYS A 222 8.81 -10.49 -6.88
CA CYS A 222 9.59 -11.63 -6.37
C CYS A 222 9.00 -12.98 -6.83
N CYS A 223 7.66 -13.11 -6.80
CA CYS A 223 6.99 -14.30 -7.29
C CYS A 223 7.22 -14.50 -8.79
N GLN A 224 7.04 -13.45 -9.60
CA GLN A 224 7.28 -13.51 -11.04
C GLN A 224 8.73 -13.88 -11.37
N MET A 225 9.70 -13.26 -10.69
CA MET A 225 11.12 -13.56 -10.88
C MET A 225 11.44 -15.02 -10.53
N GLN A 226 10.90 -15.54 -9.42
CA GLN A 226 11.10 -16.94 -9.06
C GLN A 226 10.52 -17.89 -10.10
N ILE A 227 9.32 -17.59 -10.64
CA ILE A 227 8.72 -18.41 -11.69
C ILE A 227 9.58 -18.39 -12.96
N ILE A 228 10.11 -17.22 -13.35
CA ILE A 228 11.04 -17.09 -14.48
C ILE A 228 12.29 -17.95 -14.23
N CYS A 229 12.92 -17.86 -13.06
CA CYS A 229 14.09 -18.67 -12.71
C CYS A 229 13.78 -20.17 -12.79
N SER A 230 12.65 -20.63 -12.24
CA SER A 230 12.24 -22.02 -12.31
C SER A 230 11.99 -22.50 -13.76
N ALA A 231 11.43 -21.64 -14.61
CA ALA A 231 11.28 -21.94 -16.03
C ALA A 231 12.65 -22.08 -16.73
N PHE A 232 13.58 -21.17 -16.49
CA PHE A 232 14.95 -21.25 -17.05
C PHE A 232 15.72 -22.48 -16.57
N GLU A 233 15.69 -22.80 -15.27
CA GLU A 233 16.32 -24.00 -14.71
C GLU A 233 15.75 -25.28 -15.35
N SER A 234 14.45 -25.30 -15.63
CA SER A 234 13.79 -26.45 -16.24
C SER A 234 14.24 -26.72 -17.68
N VAL A 235 14.66 -25.69 -18.41
CA VAL A 235 15.26 -25.78 -19.75
C VAL A 235 16.73 -26.17 -19.65
N GLY A 236 17.49 -25.52 -18.76
CA GLY A 236 18.94 -25.74 -18.60
C GLY A 236 19.31 -27.14 -18.10
N HIS A 237 18.56 -27.70 -17.15
CA HIS A 237 18.85 -29.05 -16.62
C HIS A 237 18.53 -30.19 -17.59
N LYS A 238 17.67 -29.97 -18.59
CA LYS A 238 17.37 -31.00 -19.60
C LYS A 238 18.36 -30.98 -20.77
N SER A 239 18.87 -29.80 -21.15
CA SER A 239 19.88 -29.67 -22.21
C SER A 239 21.22 -30.36 -21.87
N LEU A 240 21.62 -30.39 -20.60
CA LEU A 240 22.89 -31.02 -20.19
C LEU A 240 22.81 -32.54 -20.05
N ARG A 241 21.61 -33.11 -19.89
CA ARG A 241 21.44 -34.57 -19.73
C ARG A 241 21.52 -35.33 -21.06
N ASP A 242 21.38 -34.63 -22.18
CA ASP A 242 21.40 -35.23 -23.52
C ASP A 242 22.80 -35.24 -24.18
N GLN A 243 23.81 -34.58 -23.60
CA GLN A 243 25.15 -34.48 -24.23
C GLN A 243 26.25 -35.38 -23.67
N TYR A 244 26.05 -36.02 -22.51
CA TYR A 244 27.03 -36.99 -21.98
C TYR A 244 26.35 -38.17 -21.29
N SER A 245 26.07 -39.22 -22.07
CA SER A 245 26.02 -40.58 -21.52
C SER A 245 26.58 -41.58 -22.53
N PRO A 246 27.85 -41.98 -22.39
CA PRO A 246 28.29 -43.29 -22.80
C PRO A 246 28.00 -44.29 -21.66
N ILE A 247 27.18 -45.29 -21.99
CA ILE A 247 27.20 -46.66 -21.46
C ILE A 247 26.44 -46.93 -20.14
N ASP A 248 25.39 -47.75 -20.31
CA ASP A 248 24.81 -48.78 -19.44
C ASP A 248 24.91 -48.66 -17.91
N LEU A 249 23.76 -48.57 -17.24
CA LEU A 249 23.30 -49.51 -16.21
C LEU A 249 21.97 -49.03 -15.58
N THR A 250 20.88 -49.73 -15.93
CA THR A 250 19.72 -50.06 -15.08
C THR A 250 19.34 -49.08 -13.96
N VAL A 251 18.65 -47.99 -14.31
CA VAL A 251 17.68 -47.30 -13.43
C VAL A 251 16.57 -46.77 -14.35
N GLU A 252 15.31 -46.98 -13.96
CA GLU A 252 14.11 -46.60 -14.73
C GLU A 252 14.25 -45.23 -15.41
N ASN A 253 14.39 -45.29 -16.74
CA ASN A 253 14.45 -44.13 -17.61
C ASN A 253 13.08 -43.46 -17.64
N ILE A 254 12.90 -42.38 -16.88
CA ILE A 254 11.93 -41.34 -17.22
C ILE A 254 12.48 -40.62 -18.46
N LYS A 255 12.33 -41.26 -19.64
CA LYS A 255 12.51 -40.63 -20.94
C LYS A 255 11.37 -39.65 -21.10
N ILE A 256 11.67 -38.39 -20.79
CA ILE A 256 10.79 -37.26 -21.05
C ILE A 256 10.58 -37.22 -22.56
N SER A 257 9.31 -37.34 -22.97
CA SER A 257 8.92 -37.38 -24.37
C SER A 257 9.34 -36.08 -25.08
N PRO A 258 9.73 -36.10 -26.37
CA PRO A 258 9.95 -34.88 -27.16
C PRO A 258 8.82 -33.85 -27.01
N LYS A 259 7.59 -34.33 -26.82
CA LYS A 259 6.40 -33.49 -26.55
C LYS A 259 6.50 -32.66 -25.27
N GLU A 260 7.15 -33.17 -24.22
CA GLU A 260 7.34 -32.43 -22.97
C GLU A 260 8.44 -31.36 -23.09
N HIS A 261 9.39 -31.51 -24.01
CA HIS A 261 10.41 -30.50 -24.26
C HIS A 261 9.83 -29.30 -25.03
N ASP A 262 9.02 -29.58 -26.05
CA ASP A 262 8.28 -28.55 -26.80
C ASP A 262 7.32 -27.77 -25.88
N LEU A 263 6.62 -28.48 -24.98
CA LEU A 263 5.75 -27.87 -23.96
C LEU A 263 6.47 -26.87 -23.05
N ILE A 264 7.68 -27.18 -22.61
CA ILE A 264 8.46 -26.29 -21.72
C ILE A 264 8.97 -25.06 -22.48
N TYR A 265 9.40 -25.25 -23.74
CA TYR A 265 9.85 -24.15 -24.57
C TYR A 265 8.69 -23.20 -24.92
N ASP A 266 7.51 -23.75 -25.23
CA ASP A 266 6.28 -22.99 -25.43
C ASP A 266 5.83 -22.26 -24.16
N GLU A 267 5.99 -22.88 -22.98
CA GLU A 267 5.73 -22.24 -21.69
C GLU A 267 6.67 -21.05 -21.47
N LEU A 268 7.98 -21.19 -21.72
CA LEU A 268 8.95 -20.09 -21.61
C LEU A 268 8.65 -18.96 -22.61
N LYS A 269 8.33 -19.29 -23.86
CA LYS A 269 7.94 -18.31 -24.88
C LYS A 269 6.70 -17.53 -24.46
N LYS A 270 5.73 -18.21 -23.87
CA LYS A 270 4.51 -17.58 -23.37
C LYS A 270 4.79 -16.63 -22.20
N ILE A 271 5.64 -17.03 -21.24
CA ILE A 271 6.10 -16.16 -20.15
C ILE A 271 6.70 -14.86 -20.70
N ILE A 272 7.60 -14.99 -21.68
CA ILE A 272 8.27 -13.84 -22.29
C ILE A 272 7.27 -12.93 -23.01
N MET A 273 6.34 -13.52 -23.77
CA MET A 273 5.29 -12.75 -24.47
C MET A 273 4.37 -12.01 -23.50
N ASP A 274 3.96 -12.65 -22.41
CA ASP A 274 3.11 -12.04 -21.40
C ASP A 274 3.82 -10.88 -20.69
N HIS A 275 5.12 -11.00 -20.39
CA HIS A 275 5.89 -9.88 -19.85
C HIS A 275 6.08 -8.74 -20.87
N GLN A 276 6.26 -9.05 -22.15
CA GLN A 276 6.39 -8.06 -23.22
C GLN A 276 5.11 -7.26 -23.47
N LEU A 277 3.93 -7.87 -23.26
CA LEU A 277 2.64 -7.17 -23.39
C LEU A 277 2.47 -6.07 -22.33
N VAL A 278 3.18 -6.16 -21.22
CA VAL A 278 3.05 -5.28 -20.05
C VAL A 278 4.04 -4.12 -20.10
N MET A 279 5.17 -4.32 -20.79
CA MET A 279 6.20 -3.29 -20.99
C MET A 279 5.88 -2.30 -22.14
N LYS A 280 4.76 -2.48 -22.85
CA LYS A 280 4.30 -1.59 -23.93
C LYS A 280 3.26 -0.61 -23.42
#